data_AF-A3U2E0-F1
#
_entry.id   AF-A3U2E0-F1
#
_cell.length_a   1.000
_cell.length_b   1.000
_cell.length_c   1.000
_cell.angle_alpha   90.00
_cell.angle_beta   90.00
_cell.angle_gamma   90.00
#
_symmetry.space_group_name_H-M   'P 1'
#
loop_
_entity.id
_entity.type
_entity.pdbx_description
1 polymer ?
#
loop_
_entity_poly.entity_id
_entity_poly.type
_entity_poly.pdbx_seq_one_letter_code
_entity_poly.pdbx_strand_id
1 'polypeptide(L)'
;MTFIASRILRSAMVAGLALSPVAAHAQAAEGAEASQEDMMSFSDAQLESFADATLKLQEVRSTYVPQLQNASDDAERQEIAQEANTAMVAAVRAADGITVETYNAISRLAQTDEELNQRLVSMVQQRMQTEPGADEMESNEG
;
A
#
# COMPACT_ATOMS: atom_id res chain seq x y z
N MET A 1 -40.59 -5.55 -36.31
CA MET A 1 -41.89 -6.16 -35.98
C MET A 1 -41.76 -6.98 -34.70
N THR A 2 -42.33 -6.42 -33.64
CA THR A 2 -43.14 -7.01 -32.55
C THR A 2 -43.51 -8.50 -32.63
N PHE A 3 -43.64 -9.34 -31.60
CA PHE A 3 -43.42 -9.44 -30.14
C PHE A 3 -43.62 -10.93 -29.80
N ILE A 4 -43.09 -11.44 -28.68
CA ILE A 4 -43.86 -12.40 -27.84
C ILE A 4 -43.77 -11.94 -26.39
N ALA A 5 -44.95 -11.72 -25.81
CA ALA A 5 -45.21 -11.33 -24.44
C ALA A 5 -45.85 -12.50 -23.68
N SER A 6 -45.56 -12.65 -22.38
CA SER A 6 -46.53 -12.94 -21.29
C SER A 6 -45.78 -13.42 -20.04
N ARG A 7 -45.75 -12.67 -18.93
CA ARG A 7 -46.79 -12.27 -17.96
C ARG A 7 -46.82 -13.19 -16.72
N ILE A 8 -46.16 -12.70 -15.67
CA ILE A 8 -46.59 -12.57 -14.26
C ILE A 8 -47.11 -13.83 -13.54
N LEU A 9 -46.48 -14.15 -12.41
CA LEU A 9 -47.22 -14.60 -11.22
C LEU A 9 -46.83 -13.74 -10.01
N ARG A 10 -47.87 -13.25 -9.33
CA ARG A 10 -47.81 -12.41 -8.13
C ARG A 10 -47.97 -13.28 -6.87
N SER A 11 -47.37 -12.79 -5.79
CA SER A 11 -47.78 -12.92 -4.38
C SER A 11 -47.45 -14.21 -3.62
N ALA A 12 -46.72 -14.07 -2.50
CA ALA A 12 -47.31 -14.14 -1.16
C ALA A 12 -46.29 -13.71 -0.08
N MET A 13 -46.71 -12.77 0.77
CA MET A 13 -46.08 -12.37 2.03
C MET A 13 -46.48 -13.37 3.12
N VAL A 14 -45.51 -13.90 3.88
CA VAL A 14 -45.77 -14.57 5.17
C VAL A 14 -44.86 -13.97 6.22
N ALA A 15 -45.50 -13.48 7.28
CA ALA A 15 -44.91 -12.90 8.47
C ALA A 15 -44.54 -13.99 9.49
N GLY A 16 -43.46 -13.74 10.25
CA GLY A 16 -43.34 -14.12 11.66
C GLY A 16 -42.76 -15.51 11.97
N LEU A 17 -41.44 -15.57 12.18
CA LEU A 17 -40.81 -16.54 13.08
C LEU A 17 -39.76 -15.82 13.94
N ALA A 18 -39.76 -16.17 15.22
CA ALA A 18 -39.10 -15.51 16.33
C ALA A 18 -37.58 -15.35 16.19
N LEU A 19 -37.08 -14.13 16.36
CA LEU A 19 -35.67 -13.85 16.56
C LEU A 19 -35.36 -13.98 18.06
N SER A 20 -34.80 -15.12 18.44
CA SER A 20 -34.06 -15.24 19.70
C SER A 20 -32.78 -14.40 19.58
N PRO A 21 -32.36 -13.64 20.61
CA PRO A 21 -31.05 -13.02 20.59
C PRO A 21 -30.00 -14.13 20.66
N VAL A 22 -29.34 -14.42 19.54
CA VAL A 22 -28.03 -15.06 19.58
C VAL A 22 -27.14 -14.11 20.38
N ALA A 23 -26.82 -14.51 21.60
CA ALA A 23 -25.76 -13.91 22.38
C ALA A 23 -24.49 -13.98 21.52
N ALA A 24 -24.11 -12.83 20.95
CA ALA A 24 -22.85 -12.63 20.29
C ALA A 24 -21.75 -13.01 21.30
N HIS A 25 -21.12 -14.16 21.07
CA HIS A 25 -19.83 -14.45 21.65
C HIS A 25 -18.87 -13.39 21.08
N ALA A 26 -18.69 -12.32 21.84
CA ALA A 26 -17.53 -11.45 21.74
C ALA A 26 -16.33 -12.30 22.13
N GLN A 27 -15.81 -13.04 21.15
CA GLN A 27 -14.51 -13.66 21.26
C GLN A 27 -13.50 -12.53 21.14
N ALA A 28 -12.83 -12.27 22.26
CA ALA A 28 -11.68 -11.40 22.37
C ALA A 28 -10.72 -11.67 21.21
N ALA A 29 -10.71 -10.76 20.25
CA ALA A 29 -9.56 -10.50 19.42
C ALA A 29 -8.99 -9.19 19.96
N GLU A 30 -7.93 -9.28 20.75
CA GLU A 30 -6.95 -8.20 20.87
C GLU A 30 -6.31 -8.04 19.47
N GLY A 31 -7.04 -7.37 18.60
CA GLY A 31 -6.55 -6.82 17.34
C GLY A 31 -6.61 -5.32 17.55
N ALA A 32 -5.45 -4.67 17.43
CA ALA A 32 -5.28 -3.23 17.58
C ALA A 32 -6.53 -2.46 17.11
N GLU A 33 -7.17 -1.79 18.05
CA GLU A 33 -8.17 -0.76 17.78
C GLU A 33 -7.43 0.37 17.05
N ALA A 34 -7.29 0.24 15.73
CA ALA A 34 -7.12 1.39 14.87
C ALA A 34 -8.46 2.13 14.92
N SER A 35 -8.54 3.09 15.85
CA SER A 35 -9.64 4.02 16.02
C SER A 35 -10.11 4.49 14.64
N GLN A 36 -11.40 4.33 14.36
CA GLN A 36 -12.04 4.85 13.14
C GLN A 36 -12.02 6.39 13.02
N GLU A 37 -11.37 7.08 13.97
CA GLU A 37 -11.13 8.53 13.97
C GLU A 37 -9.79 8.94 13.34
N ASP A 38 -8.84 8.02 13.11
CA ASP A 38 -7.61 8.29 12.32
C ASP A 38 -7.84 8.23 10.79
N MET A 39 -9.10 8.10 10.36
CA MET A 39 -9.50 8.09 8.94
C MET A 39 -9.48 9.48 8.27
N MET A 40 -8.85 10.50 8.84
CA MET A 40 -8.83 11.85 8.25
C MET A 40 -7.47 12.46 7.91
N SER A 41 -6.34 11.83 8.22
CA SER A 41 -5.03 12.13 7.60
C SER A 41 -3.98 11.16 8.11
N PHE A 42 -2.97 10.85 7.29
CA PHE A 42 -1.79 10.12 7.78
C PHE A 42 -0.90 11.06 8.60
N SER A 43 -0.33 10.56 9.69
CA SER A 43 0.59 11.34 10.51
C SER A 43 1.89 11.65 9.77
N ASP A 44 2.55 12.74 10.14
CA ASP A 44 3.84 13.16 9.57
C ASP A 44 4.90 12.06 9.70
N ALA A 45 4.94 11.36 10.84
CA ALA A 45 5.83 10.22 11.05
C ALA A 45 5.55 9.08 10.06
N GLN A 46 4.29 8.77 9.75
CA GLN A 46 3.95 7.76 8.75
C GLN A 46 4.33 8.19 7.33
N LEU A 47 4.21 9.48 7.01
CA LEU A 47 4.62 10.04 5.71
C LEU A 47 6.15 10.06 5.56
N GLU A 48 6.86 10.32 6.65
CA GLU A 48 8.31 10.17 6.73
C GLU A 48 8.71 8.71 6.51
N SER A 49 8.15 7.76 7.26
CA SER A 49 8.41 6.33 7.05
C SER A 49 8.07 5.87 5.62
N PHE A 50 7.01 6.44 5.02
CA PHE A 50 6.66 6.19 3.62
C PHE A 50 7.75 6.65 2.66
N ALA A 51 8.31 7.85 2.86
CA ALA A 51 9.40 8.35 2.04
C ALA A 51 10.66 7.46 2.16
N ASP A 52 10.92 6.86 3.33
CA ASP A 52 12.06 5.94 3.52
C ASP A 52 11.82 4.63 2.78
N ALA A 53 10.62 4.06 2.94
CA ALA A 53 10.19 2.88 2.21
C ALA A 53 10.24 3.11 0.68
N THR A 54 9.93 4.33 0.22
CA THR A 54 9.95 4.69 -1.20
C THR A 54 11.38 4.69 -1.76
N LEU A 55 12.37 5.17 -1.01
CA LEU A 55 13.78 5.11 -1.42
C LEU A 55 14.27 3.66 -1.52
N LYS A 56 13.99 2.83 -0.51
CA LYS A 56 14.33 1.40 -0.53
C LYS A 56 13.64 0.67 -1.68
N LEU A 57 12.39 1.01 -1.99
CA LEU A 57 11.67 0.42 -3.12
C LEU A 57 12.30 0.80 -4.47
N GLN A 58 12.83 2.01 -4.60
CA GLN A 58 13.57 2.43 -5.80
C GLN A 58 14.85 1.61 -5.99
N GLU A 59 15.57 1.27 -4.92
CA GLU A 59 16.75 0.38 -4.99
C GLU A 59 16.37 -1.02 -5.47
N VAL A 60 15.29 -1.59 -4.93
CA VAL A 60 14.75 -2.88 -5.39
C VAL A 60 14.40 -2.81 -6.87
N ARG A 61 13.70 -1.75 -7.30
CA ARG A 61 13.34 -1.55 -8.71
C ARG A 61 14.58 -1.44 -9.60
N SER A 62 15.58 -0.67 -9.19
CA SER A 62 16.86 -0.51 -9.90
C SER A 62 17.56 -1.86 -10.12
N THR A 63 17.43 -2.77 -9.15
CA THR A 63 18.02 -4.11 -9.20
C THR A 63 17.26 -5.05 -10.13
N TYR A 64 15.93 -5.11 -10.03
CA TYR A 64 15.13 -6.14 -10.72
C TYR A 64 14.62 -5.74 -12.11
N VAL A 65 14.46 -4.45 -12.41
CA VAL A 65 13.99 -3.99 -13.73
C VAL A 65 14.94 -4.38 -14.87
N PRO A 66 16.28 -4.25 -14.73
CA PRO A 66 17.21 -4.76 -15.75
C PRO A 66 17.15 -6.27 -15.91
N GLN A 67 16.97 -7.02 -14.82
CA GLN A 67 16.89 -8.48 -14.86
C GLN A 67 15.64 -8.93 -15.63
N LEU A 68 14.48 -8.33 -15.35
CA LEU A 68 13.24 -8.61 -16.08
C LEU A 68 13.34 -8.31 -17.58
N GLN A 69 14.08 -7.27 -17.97
CA GLN A 69 14.29 -6.91 -19.37
C GLN A 69 15.24 -7.87 -20.10
N ASN A 70 16.18 -8.48 -19.38
CA ASN A 70 17.18 -9.40 -19.93
C ASN A 70 16.78 -10.88 -19.81
N ALA A 71 15.66 -11.18 -19.17
CA ALA A 71 15.17 -12.54 -18.99
C ALA A 71 14.90 -13.22 -20.35
N SER A 72 15.37 -14.45 -20.46
CA SER A 72 15.42 -15.24 -21.69
C SER A 72 14.05 -15.81 -22.07
N ASP A 73 13.22 -16.13 -21.07
CA ASP A 73 11.92 -16.75 -21.26
C ASP A 73 10.91 -16.36 -20.17
N ASP A 74 9.70 -16.87 -20.32
CA ASP A 74 8.57 -16.59 -19.43
C ASP A 74 8.78 -17.17 -18.03
N ALA A 75 9.48 -18.30 -17.90
CA ALA A 75 9.75 -18.94 -16.62
C ALA A 75 10.76 -18.11 -15.81
N GLU A 76 11.85 -17.67 -16.45
CA GLU A 76 12.83 -16.77 -15.85
C GLU A 76 12.20 -15.43 -15.46
N ARG A 77 11.34 -14.85 -16.32
CA ARG A 77 10.58 -13.63 -15.95
C ARG A 77 9.70 -13.85 -14.72
N GLN A 78 9.07 -15.01 -14.59
CA GLN A 78 8.21 -15.33 -13.45
C GLN A 78 9.01 -15.52 -12.15
N GLU A 79 10.21 -16.11 -12.21
CA GLU A 79 11.11 -16.25 -11.07
C GLU A 79 11.60 -14.89 -10.58
N ILE A 80 12.15 -14.06 -11.49
CA ILE A 80 12.61 -12.71 -11.18
C ILE A 80 11.47 -11.86 -10.60
N ALA A 81 10.25 -11.98 -11.13
CA ALA A 81 9.10 -11.27 -10.60
C ALA A 81 8.73 -11.70 -9.17
N GLN A 82 8.82 -12.99 -8.83
CA GLN A 82 8.56 -13.48 -7.47
C GLN A 82 9.60 -12.97 -6.48
N GLU A 83 10.88 -12.99 -6.86
CA GLU A 83 11.96 -12.44 -6.06
C GLU A 83 11.78 -10.93 -5.84
N ALA A 84 11.48 -10.19 -6.92
CA ALA A 84 11.21 -8.76 -6.84
C ALA A 84 10.06 -8.46 -5.87
N ASN A 85 8.93 -9.18 -5.97
CA ASN A 85 7.80 -9.00 -5.05
C ASN A 85 8.20 -9.24 -3.59
N THR A 86 9.00 -10.28 -3.32
CA THR A 86 9.50 -10.58 -1.97
C THR A 86 10.40 -9.45 -1.46
N ALA A 87 11.31 -8.95 -2.31
CA ALA A 87 12.20 -7.84 -2.00
C ALA A 87 11.44 -6.54 -1.76
N MET A 88 10.40 -6.23 -2.55
CA MET A 88 9.56 -5.05 -2.36
C MET A 88 8.84 -5.07 -0.99
N VAL A 89 8.27 -6.21 -0.60
CA VAL A 89 7.63 -6.37 0.71
C VAL A 89 8.65 -6.22 1.84
N ALA A 90 9.84 -6.81 1.69
CA ALA A 90 10.92 -6.67 2.67
C ALA A 90 11.38 -5.22 2.81
N ALA A 91 11.53 -4.49 1.70
CA ALA A 91 11.94 -3.09 1.67
C ALA A 91 10.98 -2.19 2.46
N VAL A 92 9.66 -2.38 2.27
CA VAL A 92 8.65 -1.62 3.02
C VAL A 92 8.67 -1.97 4.50
N ARG A 93 8.81 -3.25 4.85
CA ARG A 93 8.89 -3.70 6.27
C ARG A 93 10.18 -3.26 6.97
N ALA A 94 11.23 -2.97 6.22
CA ALA A 94 12.49 -2.47 6.75
C ALA A 94 12.44 -0.97 7.07
N ALA A 95 11.38 -0.25 6.68
CA ALA A 95 11.15 1.11 7.12
C ALA A 95 10.40 1.09 8.46
N ASP A 96 11.00 1.69 9.49
CA ASP A 96 10.39 1.76 10.81
C ASP A 96 9.11 2.61 10.77
N GLY A 97 8.10 2.24 11.55
CA GLY A 97 6.88 3.04 11.71
C GLY A 97 5.85 2.93 10.58
N ILE A 98 6.06 2.05 9.59
CA ILE A 98 5.08 1.84 8.51
C ILE A 98 4.82 0.36 8.23
N THR A 99 3.55 0.02 8.00
CA THR A 99 3.15 -1.31 7.52
C THR A 99 2.98 -1.32 6.01
N VAL A 100 3.01 -2.51 5.40
CA VAL A 100 2.70 -2.68 3.96
C VAL A 100 1.29 -2.15 3.64
N GLU A 101 0.34 -2.31 4.56
CA GLU A 101 -1.02 -1.80 4.38
C GLU A 101 -1.06 -0.28 4.36
N THR A 102 -0.41 0.36 5.35
CA THR A 102 -0.31 1.82 5.46
C THR A 102 0.41 2.42 4.26
N TYR A 103 1.51 1.81 3.80
CA TYR A 103 2.23 2.23 2.59
C TYR A 103 1.32 2.24 1.36
N ASN A 104 0.54 1.16 1.17
CA ASN A 104 -0.39 1.06 0.07
C ASN A 104 -1.56 2.06 0.19
N ALA A 105 -2.03 2.33 1.40
CA ALA A 105 -3.08 3.31 1.65
C ALA A 105 -2.62 4.74 1.32
N ILE A 106 -1.41 5.12 1.76
CA ILE A 106 -0.77 6.39 1.41
C ILE A 106 -0.59 6.49 -0.12
N SER A 107 -0.06 5.43 -0.75
CA SER A 107 0.15 5.38 -2.20
C SER A 107 -1.14 5.63 -2.98
N ARG A 108 -2.24 4.98 -2.59
CA ARG A 108 -3.54 5.16 -3.25
C ARG A 108 -4.09 6.56 -3.06
N LEU A 109 -4.00 7.11 -1.84
CA LEU A 109 -4.50 8.47 -1.59
C LEU A 109 -3.71 9.50 -2.40
N ALA A 110 -2.38 9.37 -2.44
CA ALA A 110 -1.48 10.26 -3.18
C ALA A 110 -1.66 10.21 -4.71
N GLN A 111 -2.41 9.24 -5.26
CA GLN A 111 -2.79 9.23 -6.68
C GLN A 111 -3.94 10.19 -6.99
N THR A 112 -4.74 10.54 -5.98
CA THR A 112 -5.94 11.39 -6.12
C THR A 112 -5.84 12.70 -5.35
N ASP A 113 -4.93 12.77 -4.38
CA ASP A 113 -4.65 13.94 -3.56
C ASP A 113 -3.30 14.54 -3.98
N GLU A 114 -3.38 15.63 -4.74
CA GLU A 114 -2.22 16.34 -5.28
C GLU A 114 -1.39 17.01 -4.18
N GLU A 115 -2.02 17.51 -3.12
CA GLU A 115 -1.30 18.16 -2.01
C GLU A 115 -0.48 17.13 -1.25
N LEU A 116 -1.08 15.97 -0.96
CA LEU A 116 -0.37 14.85 -0.36
C LEU A 116 0.77 14.37 -1.28
N ASN A 117 0.53 14.27 -2.58
CA ASN A 117 1.56 13.86 -3.54
C ASN A 117 2.79 14.79 -3.50
N GLN A 118 2.57 16.10 -3.60
CA GLN A 118 3.63 17.10 -3.55
C GLN A 118 4.41 17.06 -2.24
N ARG A 119 3.70 16.86 -1.12
CA ARG A 119 4.30 16.70 0.20
C ARG A 119 5.23 15.48 0.25
N LEU A 120 4.76 14.32 -0.19
CA LEU A 120 5.54 13.08 -0.23
C LEU A 120 6.77 13.22 -1.14
N VAL A 121 6.59 13.81 -2.33
CA VAL A 121 7.69 14.08 -3.27
C VAL A 121 8.75 14.98 -2.64
N SER A 122 8.34 16.00 -1.88
CA SER A 122 9.26 16.89 -1.17
C SER A 122 10.04 16.17 -0.07
N MET A 123 9.37 15.30 0.70
CA MET A 123 10.01 14.49 1.75
C MET A 123 11.07 13.54 1.16
N VAL A 124 10.75 12.84 0.06
CA VAL A 124 11.70 11.98 -0.65
C VAL A 124 12.91 12.79 -1.16
N GLN A 125 12.68 13.95 -1.77
CA GLN A 125 13.77 14.81 -2.26
C GLN A 125 14.66 15.32 -1.12
N GLN A 126 14.09 15.73 0.00
CA GLN A 126 14.87 16.17 1.17
C GLN A 126 15.79 15.05 1.65
N ARG A 127 15.27 13.82 1.79
CA ARG A 127 16.07 12.66 2.20
C ARG A 127 17.25 12.38 1.27
N MET A 128 17.03 12.41 -0.04
CA MET A 128 18.10 12.23 -1.03
C MET A 128 19.21 13.29 -0.92
N GLN A 129 18.89 14.48 -0.41
CA GLN A 129 19.86 15.55 -0.16
C GLN A 129 20.53 15.43 1.22
N THR A 130 19.94 14.66 2.14
CA THR A 130 20.43 14.51 3.52
C THR A 130 21.31 13.27 3.70
N GLU A 131 21.28 12.31 2.77
CA GLU A 131 22.27 11.24 2.72
C GLU A 131 23.64 11.84 2.32
N PRO A 132 24.67 11.76 3.19
CA PRO A 132 25.93 12.44 2.98
C PRO A 132 26.70 11.71 1.88
N GLY A 133 26.82 12.37 0.73
CA GLY A 133 27.56 11.87 -0.40
C GLY A 133 28.15 12.97 -1.27
N ALA A 134 28.79 14.00 -0.69
CA ALA A 134 29.75 14.85 -1.43
C ALA A 134 30.56 15.85 -0.58
N ASP A 135 30.03 16.44 0.50
CA ASP A 135 30.67 17.62 1.10
C ASP A 135 31.78 17.35 2.14
N GLU A 136 31.94 16.12 2.64
CA GLU A 136 32.98 15.81 3.65
C GLU A 136 34.32 15.34 3.05
N MET A 137 34.42 15.11 1.74
CA MET A 137 35.67 14.69 1.10
C MET A 137 36.55 15.84 0.60
N GLU A 138 36.12 17.10 0.73
CA GLU A 138 36.89 18.26 0.25
C GLU A 138 37.66 19.02 1.36
N SER A 139 37.54 18.59 2.62
CA SER A 139 38.16 19.27 3.77
C SER A 139 39.45 18.63 4.31
N ASN A 140 39.96 17.56 3.68
CA ASN A 140 41.17 16.85 4.15
C ASN A 140 42.32 16.88 3.14
N GLU A 141 42.56 18.02 2.50
CA GLU A 141 43.85 18.35 1.87
C GLU A 141 44.18 19.84 2.12
N GLY A 142 44.78 20.12 3.28
CA GLY A 142 45.33 21.42 3.66
C GLY A 142 46.41 21.28 4.72
#